data_AF-A0A934DFX7-F1
#
_entry.id   AF-A0A934DFX7-F1
#
_cell.length_a   1.000
_cell.length_b   1.000
_cell.length_c   1.000
_cell.angle_alpha   90.00
_cell.angle_beta   90.00
_cell.angle_gamma   90.00
#
_symmetry.space_group_name_H-M   'P 1'
#
loop_
_entity.id
_entity.type
_entity.pdbx_description
1 polymer ?
#
loop_
_entity_poly.entity_id
_entity_poly.type
_entity_poly.pdbx_seq_one_letter_code
_entity_poly.pdbx_strand_id
1 'polypeptide(L)'
;MKFEETTFLFRVVVLAGGLNLEHKLMTHKDIETLFLRLARLVHASQEKAGTGTAWDYSFPNGETHRYIFRNIRSHIEIEDCVSNLLIWIWNTKDYLKLRLEAKVLDPKLVEQFINNDSNLLVCRDLAIQLKHGKADLSRSGKFPRLGEVSFSAPQSAISTFTFKAFEVDIDIGNPNEIEYRIPILDKDGNEFGEAFELITSSISGLEKLRDDIEGIK
;
A
#
# COMPACT_ATOMS: atom_id res chain seq x y z
N MET A 1 -8.44 7.02 -27.80
CA MET A 1 -7.88 8.25 -27.20
C MET A 1 -6.60 7.84 -26.49
N LYS A 2 -5.44 8.35 -26.92
CA LYS A 2 -4.17 8.09 -26.22
C LYS A 2 -4.21 8.93 -24.96
N PHE A 3 -4.19 8.31 -23.79
CA PHE A 3 -3.90 9.03 -22.55
C PHE A 3 -2.50 9.61 -22.73
N GLU A 4 -2.38 10.93 -22.79
CA GLU A 4 -1.09 11.56 -22.58
C GLU A 4 -0.70 11.21 -21.14
N GLU A 5 0.20 10.23 -21.01
CA GLU A 5 0.91 9.93 -19.77
C GLU A 5 1.59 11.23 -19.35
N THR A 6 0.88 12.03 -18.57
CA THR A 6 1.49 13.11 -17.82
C THR A 6 2.24 12.38 -16.73
N THR A 7 3.48 11.97 -17.03
CA THR A 7 4.40 11.42 -16.05
C THR A 7 4.65 12.52 -15.03
N PHE A 8 3.77 12.61 -14.03
CA PHE A 8 4.09 13.27 -12.79
C PHE A 8 5.21 12.44 -12.20
N LEU A 9 6.43 12.89 -12.47
CA LEU A 9 7.62 12.43 -11.79
C LEU A 9 7.48 12.91 -10.35
N PHE A 10 6.64 12.23 -9.56
CA PHE A 10 6.83 12.21 -8.13
C PHE A 10 8.27 11.74 -7.98
N ARG A 11 9.13 12.67 -7.58
CA ARG A 11 10.26 12.31 -6.75
C ARG A 11 9.62 11.68 -5.52
N VAL A 12 9.30 10.39 -5.62
CA VAL A 12 9.54 9.49 -4.52
C VAL A 12 10.99 9.78 -4.22
N VAL A 13 11.23 10.59 -3.18
CA VAL A 13 12.50 10.52 -2.49
C VAL A 13 12.45 9.13 -1.85
N VAL A 14 12.63 8.11 -2.70
CA VAL A 14 13.33 6.91 -2.32
C VAL A 14 14.60 7.54 -1.82
N LEU A 15 14.75 7.61 -0.50
CA LEU A 15 16.07 7.64 0.07
C LEU A 15 16.69 6.29 -0.34
N ALA A 16 17.03 6.21 -1.63
CA ALA A 16 18.10 5.44 -2.22
C ALA A 16 19.40 6.20 -1.96
N GLY A 17 19.46 6.99 -0.87
CA GLY A 17 20.56 6.78 0.04
C GLY A 17 20.54 5.30 0.34
N GLY A 18 21.30 4.52 -0.46
CA GLY A 18 21.77 3.22 -0.02
C GLY A 18 22.20 3.49 1.40
N LEU A 19 21.43 2.95 2.36
CA LEU A 19 21.85 2.98 3.74
C LEU A 19 23.21 2.31 3.64
N ASN A 20 24.27 3.13 3.75
CA ASN A 20 25.52 2.67 4.28
C ASN A 20 25.12 2.19 5.68
N LEU A 21 24.59 0.97 5.72
CA LEU A 21 24.49 0.12 6.88
C LEU A 21 25.95 -0.20 7.18
N GLU A 22 26.69 0.81 7.64
CA GLU A 22 27.97 0.63 8.29
C GLU A 22 27.70 -0.19 9.54
N HIS A 23 27.55 -1.51 9.37
CA HIS A 23 27.34 -2.55 10.38
C HIS A 23 26.72 -2.09 11.72
N LYS A 24 25.71 -1.21 11.66
CA LYS A 24 25.10 -0.68 12.87
C LYS A 24 24.12 -1.74 13.31
N LEU A 25 24.53 -2.51 14.31
CA LEU A 25 23.67 -3.48 14.97
C LEU A 25 22.38 -2.78 15.40
N MET A 26 21.23 -3.34 15.00
CA MET A 26 19.93 -2.78 15.35
C MET A 26 19.65 -3.01 16.83
N THR A 27 19.40 -1.92 17.56
CA THR A 27 18.98 -1.98 18.96
C THR A 27 17.48 -2.26 19.05
N HIS A 28 17.02 -2.67 20.23
CA HIS A 28 15.59 -2.81 20.52
C HIS A 28 14.81 -1.51 20.22
N LYS A 29 15.35 -0.37 20.66
CA LYS A 29 14.75 0.96 20.44
C LYS A 29 14.65 1.32 18.95
N ASP A 30 15.64 0.92 18.14
CA ASP A 30 15.59 1.15 16.69
C ASP A 30 14.42 0.37 16.05
N ILE A 31 14.18 -0.86 16.50
CA ILE A 31 13.05 -1.69 16.06
C ILE A 31 11.72 -1.12 16.53
N GLU A 32 11.59 -0.70 17.79
CA GLU A 32 10.37 -0.01 18.27
C GLU A 32 10.07 1.23 17.43
N THR A 33 11.09 2.04 17.15
CA THR A 33 10.96 3.24 16.32
C THR A 33 10.50 2.91 14.90
N LEU A 34 10.99 1.80 14.32
CA LEU A 34 10.57 1.31 13.02
C LEU A 34 9.06 0.94 13.01
N PHE A 35 8.58 0.19 13.99
CA PHE A 35 7.16 -0.19 14.08
C PHE A 35 6.27 1.02 14.38
N LEU A 36 6.71 1.97 15.21
CA LEU A 36 6.01 3.25 15.39
C LEU A 36 5.92 4.06 14.10
N ARG A 37 6.96 4.02 13.25
CA ARG A 37 6.90 4.62 11.92
C ARG A 37 5.89 3.91 11.03
N LEU A 38 5.89 2.58 11.03
CA LEU A 38 4.95 1.78 10.24
C LEU A 38 3.50 2.06 10.65
N ALA A 39 3.21 2.10 11.94
CA ALA A 39 1.90 2.46 12.48
C ALA A 39 1.44 3.86 12.04
N ARG A 40 2.35 4.85 12.05
CA ARG A 40 2.04 6.19 11.54
C ARG A 40 1.74 6.20 10.04
N LEU A 41 2.46 5.42 9.24
CA LEU A 41 2.20 5.31 7.80
C LEU A 41 0.84 4.64 7.53
N VAL A 42 0.48 3.61 8.30
CA VAL A 42 -0.86 2.99 8.23
C VAL A 42 -1.93 3.99 8.56
N HIS A 43 -1.82 4.68 9.69
CA HIS A 43 -2.80 5.71 10.08
C HIS A 43 -2.92 6.79 9.00
N ALA A 44 -1.80 7.28 8.47
CA ALA A 44 -1.82 8.26 7.39
C ALA A 44 -2.51 7.72 6.13
N SER A 45 -2.33 6.44 5.77
CA SER A 45 -3.01 5.84 4.62
C SER A 45 -4.53 5.70 4.79
N GLN A 46 -5.02 5.66 6.03
CA GLN A 46 -6.44 5.59 6.36
C GLN A 46 -7.14 6.94 6.31
N GLU A 47 -6.40 8.05 6.21
CA GLU A 47 -6.99 9.38 6.04
C GLU A 47 -7.67 9.48 4.67
N LYS A 48 -8.97 9.74 4.69
CA LYS A 48 -9.81 9.76 3.48
C LYS A 48 -10.08 11.17 2.95
N ALA A 49 -9.89 12.18 3.79
CA ALA A 49 -10.04 13.59 3.40
C ALA A 49 -8.87 14.03 2.52
N GLY A 50 -9.14 14.89 1.54
CA GLY A 50 -8.14 15.38 0.60
C GLY A 50 -8.68 16.50 -0.30
N THR A 51 -7.91 16.88 -1.32
CA THR A 51 -8.26 17.99 -2.23
C THR A 51 -9.35 17.61 -3.25
N GLY A 52 -9.58 16.32 -3.45
CA GLY A 52 -10.50 15.77 -4.43
C GLY A 52 -9.80 15.01 -5.55
N THR A 53 -10.61 14.46 -6.45
CA THR A 53 -10.16 13.79 -7.66
C THR A 53 -11.16 14.03 -8.78
N ALA A 54 -10.72 13.91 -10.01
CA ALA A 54 -11.61 13.99 -11.16
C ALA A 54 -11.16 13.03 -12.25
N TRP A 55 -12.10 12.51 -13.01
CA TRP A 55 -11.84 11.70 -14.17
C TRP A 55 -12.96 11.87 -15.20
N ASP A 56 -12.64 11.55 -16.45
CA ASP A 56 -13.59 11.60 -17.55
C ASP A 56 -14.09 10.19 -17.85
N TYR A 57 -15.38 10.06 -18.15
CA TYR A 57 -16.01 8.81 -18.56
C TYR A 57 -16.73 9.00 -19.89
N SER A 58 -16.36 8.22 -20.90
CA SER A 58 -17.01 8.23 -22.21
C SER A 58 -18.06 7.13 -22.30
N PHE A 59 -19.31 7.53 -22.50
CA PHE A 59 -20.45 6.63 -22.68
C PHE A 59 -20.43 5.97 -24.07
N PRO A 60 -21.13 4.83 -24.27
CA PRO A 60 -21.22 4.16 -25.57
C PRO A 60 -21.81 5.01 -26.70
N ASN A 61 -22.55 6.07 -26.37
CA ASN A 61 -23.10 7.03 -27.33
C ASN A 61 -22.07 8.07 -27.81
N GLY A 62 -20.84 8.06 -27.28
CA GLY A 62 -19.77 8.99 -27.60
C GLY A 62 -19.72 10.26 -26.73
N GLU A 63 -20.69 10.47 -25.84
CA GLU A 63 -20.68 11.59 -24.89
C GLU A 63 -19.63 11.33 -23.80
N THR A 64 -18.91 12.38 -23.39
CA THR A 64 -17.92 12.30 -22.32
C THR A 64 -18.32 13.22 -21.19
N HIS A 65 -18.41 12.64 -19.98
CA HIS A 65 -18.77 13.37 -18.77
C HIS A 65 -17.57 13.40 -17.83
N ARG A 66 -17.32 14.55 -17.21
CA ARG A 66 -16.33 14.72 -16.17
C ARG A 66 -16.96 14.50 -14.80
N TYR A 67 -16.43 13.57 -14.02
CA TYR A 67 -16.82 13.35 -12.64
C TYR A 67 -15.78 14.02 -11.74
N ILE A 68 -16.24 14.85 -10.81
CA ILE A 68 -15.40 15.59 -9.86
C ILE A 68 -15.88 15.22 -8.46
N PHE A 69 -14.98 14.69 -7.65
CA PHE A 69 -15.21 14.42 -6.24
C PHE A 69 -14.36 15.36 -5.42
N ARG A 70 -14.97 16.14 -4.53
CA ARG A 70 -14.28 17.11 -3.66
C ARG A 70 -14.13 16.55 -2.26
N ASN A 71 -13.20 17.13 -1.51
CA ASN A 71 -12.97 16.85 -0.09
C ASN A 71 -12.59 15.39 0.22
N ILE A 72 -12.08 14.65 -0.76
CA ILE A 72 -11.56 13.29 -0.60
C ILE A 72 -10.14 13.18 -1.13
N ARG A 73 -9.39 12.23 -0.59
CA ARG A 73 -8.08 11.86 -1.12
C ARG A 73 -8.25 11.30 -2.53
N SER A 74 -7.33 11.62 -3.43
CA SER A 74 -7.43 11.11 -4.79
C SER A 74 -7.10 9.62 -4.87
N HIS A 75 -7.66 8.93 -5.88
CA HIS A 75 -7.36 7.52 -6.11
C HIS A 75 -5.86 7.27 -6.32
N ILE A 76 -5.16 8.20 -7.00
CA ILE A 76 -3.71 8.18 -7.21
C ILE A 76 -2.96 8.24 -5.88
N GLU A 77 -3.31 9.18 -5.00
CA GLU A 77 -2.69 9.29 -3.68
C GLU A 77 -2.92 8.04 -2.82
N ILE A 78 -4.09 7.42 -2.92
CA ILE A 78 -4.41 6.17 -2.21
C ILE A 78 -3.56 5.00 -2.75
N GLU A 79 -3.46 4.86 -4.07
CA GLU A 79 -2.61 3.84 -4.72
C GLU A 79 -1.13 4.00 -4.32
N ASP A 80 -0.62 5.23 -4.35
CA ASP A 80 0.75 5.56 -3.94
C ASP A 80 0.98 5.24 -2.46
N CYS A 81 0.02 5.55 -1.58
CA CYS A 81 0.11 5.24 -0.16
C CYS A 81 0.18 3.72 0.08
N VAL A 82 -0.71 2.95 -0.54
CA VAL A 82 -0.73 1.49 -0.41
C VAL A 82 0.54 0.85 -0.97
N SER A 83 0.98 1.30 -2.14
CA SER A 83 2.22 0.82 -2.77
C SER A 83 3.43 1.08 -1.89
N ASN A 84 3.55 2.30 -1.35
CA ASN A 84 4.64 2.65 -0.44
C ASN A 84 4.59 1.84 0.87
N LEU A 85 3.40 1.59 1.41
CA LEU A 85 3.23 0.77 2.61
C LEU A 85 3.70 -0.67 2.39
N LEU A 86 3.28 -1.32 1.30
CA LEU A 86 3.73 -2.68 0.96
C LEU A 86 5.26 -2.76 0.85
N ILE A 87 5.89 -1.74 0.25
CA ILE A 87 7.35 -1.61 0.18
C ILE A 87 7.99 -1.50 1.57
N TRP A 88 7.43 -0.67 2.46
CA TRP A 88 7.93 -0.49 3.83
C TRP A 88 7.76 -1.74 4.70
N ILE A 89 6.62 -2.42 4.58
CA ILE A 89 6.37 -3.71 5.23
C ILE A 89 7.42 -4.72 4.80
N TRP A 90 7.66 -4.85 3.49
CA TRP A 90 8.70 -5.77 2.99
C TRP A 90 10.11 -5.40 3.47
N ASN A 91 10.45 -4.11 3.49
CA ASN A 91 11.75 -3.65 4.01
C ASN A 91 11.94 -3.96 5.50
N THR A 92 10.87 -4.05 6.28
CA THR A 92 10.91 -4.28 7.73
C THR A 92 11.63 -5.59 8.07
N LYS A 93 11.55 -6.61 7.20
CA LYS A 93 12.25 -7.89 7.40
C LYS A 93 13.77 -7.72 7.53
N ASP A 94 14.37 -6.80 6.79
CA ASP A 94 15.82 -6.66 6.75
C ASP A 94 16.32 -6.04 8.07
N TYR A 95 15.51 -5.16 8.66
CA TYR A 95 15.76 -4.66 10.02
C TYR A 95 15.61 -5.75 11.08
N LEU A 96 14.62 -6.64 10.96
CA LEU A 96 14.48 -7.79 11.87
C LEU A 96 15.65 -8.77 11.75
N LYS A 97 16.19 -8.97 10.54
CA LYS A 97 17.41 -9.78 10.33
C LYS A 97 18.63 -9.16 11.03
N LEU A 98 18.84 -7.85 10.87
CA LEU A 98 19.90 -7.13 11.58
C LEU A 98 19.72 -7.22 13.10
N ARG A 99 18.47 -7.25 13.59
CA ARG A 99 18.18 -7.43 15.02
C ARG A 99 18.56 -8.83 15.52
N LEU A 100 18.26 -9.89 14.76
CA LEU A 100 18.70 -11.26 15.07
C LEU A 100 20.22 -11.36 15.11
N GLU A 101 20.91 -10.78 14.11
CA GLU A 101 22.38 -10.74 14.07
C GLU A 101 22.96 -10.02 15.30
N ALA A 102 22.33 -8.92 15.74
CA ALA A 102 22.71 -8.21 16.96
C ALA A 102 22.50 -9.03 18.25
N LYS A 103 21.60 -10.02 18.23
CA LYS A 103 21.41 -10.99 19.31
C LYS A 103 22.23 -12.28 19.10
N VAL A 104 23.12 -12.33 18.11
CA VAL A 104 23.94 -13.51 17.75
C VAL A 104 23.06 -14.73 17.38
N LEU A 105 21.92 -14.48 16.75
CA LEU A 105 20.98 -15.49 16.26
C LEU A 105 21.02 -15.57 14.73
N ASP A 106 20.52 -16.69 14.16
CA ASP A 106 20.51 -16.90 12.71
C ASP A 106 19.46 -16.00 12.01
N PRO A 107 19.85 -15.04 11.16
CA PRO A 107 18.91 -14.18 10.43
C PRO A 107 18.00 -14.95 9.47
N LYS A 108 18.32 -16.21 9.12
CA LYS A 108 17.44 -17.05 8.28
C LYS A 108 16.10 -17.35 8.93
N LEU A 109 15.97 -17.23 10.26
CA LEU A 109 14.71 -17.42 10.97
C LEU A 109 13.62 -16.45 10.47
N VAL A 110 13.99 -15.21 10.10
CA VAL A 110 13.03 -14.24 9.52
C VAL A 110 12.51 -14.71 8.17
N GLU A 111 13.40 -15.21 7.29
CA GLU A 111 12.99 -15.70 5.97
C GLU A 111 12.16 -16.98 6.09
N GLN A 112 12.47 -17.86 7.05
CA GLN A 112 11.65 -19.05 7.33
C GLN A 112 10.26 -18.67 7.81
N PHE A 113 10.15 -17.70 8.73
CA PHE A 113 8.86 -17.19 9.18
C PHE A 113 8.04 -16.65 8.01
N ILE A 114 8.64 -15.76 7.19
CA ILE A 114 7.98 -15.19 6.01
C ILE A 114 7.52 -16.27 5.04
N ASN A 115 8.35 -17.29 4.78
CA ASN A 115 8.01 -18.36 3.83
C ASN A 115 6.87 -19.26 4.34
N ASN A 116 6.58 -19.25 5.64
CA ASN A 116 5.48 -20.01 6.24
C ASN A 116 4.17 -19.21 6.35
N ASP A 117 4.20 -17.90 6.07
CA ASP A 117 3.05 -17.02 6.13
C ASP A 117 2.60 -16.62 4.72
N SER A 118 1.39 -17.05 4.34
CA SER A 118 0.86 -16.80 2.99
C SER A 118 0.66 -15.33 2.67
N ASN A 119 0.31 -14.51 3.66
CA ASN A 119 0.10 -13.08 3.47
C ASN A 119 1.43 -12.37 3.27
N LEU A 120 2.45 -12.70 4.07
CA LEU A 120 3.80 -12.15 3.89
C LEU A 120 4.43 -12.57 2.55
N LEU A 121 4.14 -13.76 2.04
CA LEU A 121 4.55 -14.17 0.70
C LEU A 121 3.89 -13.33 -0.41
N VAL A 122 2.60 -13.02 -0.29
CA VAL A 122 1.90 -12.14 -1.24
C VAL A 122 2.43 -10.70 -1.14
N CYS A 123 2.60 -10.18 0.08
CA CYS A 123 3.17 -8.85 0.33
C CYS A 123 4.59 -8.73 -0.25
N ARG A 124 5.41 -9.77 -0.10
CA ARG A 124 6.74 -9.86 -0.72
C ARG A 124 6.66 -9.68 -2.23
N ASP A 125 5.83 -10.49 -2.88
CA ASP A 125 5.78 -10.52 -4.33
C ASP A 125 5.28 -9.18 -4.90
N LEU A 126 4.26 -8.58 -4.27
CA LEU A 126 3.79 -7.24 -4.58
C LEU A 126 4.89 -6.18 -4.38
N ALA A 127 5.57 -6.18 -3.24
CA ALA A 127 6.61 -5.20 -2.96
C ALA A 127 7.80 -5.29 -3.93
N ILE A 128 8.17 -6.51 -4.35
CA ILE A 128 9.21 -6.73 -5.37
C ILE A 128 8.76 -6.18 -6.71
N GLN A 129 7.52 -6.49 -7.13
CA GLN A 129 6.97 -5.97 -8.37
C GLN A 129 6.92 -4.44 -8.36
N LEU A 130 6.44 -3.82 -7.27
CA LEU A 130 6.34 -2.36 -7.14
C LEU A 130 7.71 -1.67 -7.17
N LYS A 131 8.76 -2.30 -6.62
CA LYS A 131 10.13 -1.74 -6.64
C LYS A 131 10.82 -1.86 -8.00
N HIS A 132 10.58 -2.96 -8.71
CA HIS A 132 11.37 -3.32 -9.88
C HIS A 132 10.57 -3.30 -11.20
N GLY A 133 9.28 -3.04 -11.14
CA GLY A 133 8.34 -3.05 -12.27
C GLY A 133 7.94 -4.45 -12.75
N LYS A 134 8.76 -5.48 -12.48
CA LYS A 134 8.48 -6.88 -12.83
C LYS A 134 8.96 -7.82 -11.72
N ALA A 135 8.17 -8.84 -11.45
CA ALA A 135 8.57 -9.96 -10.62
C ALA A 135 8.84 -11.17 -11.52
N ASP A 136 10.11 -11.45 -11.80
CA ASP A 136 10.50 -12.64 -12.58
C ASP A 136 10.22 -13.94 -11.82
N LEU A 137 10.12 -13.87 -10.49
CA LEU A 137 9.91 -15.01 -9.61
C LEU A 137 8.93 -14.67 -8.48
N SER A 138 7.76 -15.31 -8.49
CA SER A 138 6.77 -15.25 -7.40
C SER A 138 7.00 -16.41 -6.43
N ARG A 139 7.18 -16.13 -5.13
CA ARG A 139 7.25 -17.19 -4.10
C ARG A 139 5.87 -17.62 -3.63
N SER A 140 4.86 -16.77 -3.74
CA SER A 140 3.46 -17.15 -3.48
C SER A 140 2.89 -18.04 -4.58
N GLY A 141 3.51 -18.07 -5.77
CA GLY A 141 3.01 -18.75 -6.96
C GLY A 141 1.84 -18.03 -7.65
N LYS A 142 1.37 -16.90 -7.10
CA LYS A 142 0.18 -16.17 -7.58
C LYS A 142 0.51 -15.03 -8.55
N PHE A 143 1.75 -14.54 -8.56
CA PHE A 143 2.16 -13.34 -9.29
C PHE A 143 1.19 -12.17 -9.05
N PRO A 144 0.98 -11.79 -7.78
CA PRO A 144 0.00 -10.79 -7.42
C PRO A 144 0.30 -9.44 -8.06
N ARG A 145 -0.74 -8.68 -8.41
CA ARG A 145 -0.69 -7.26 -8.75
C ARG A 145 -1.83 -6.50 -8.07
N LEU A 146 -1.64 -5.21 -7.83
CA LEU A 146 -2.75 -4.34 -7.42
C LEU A 146 -3.68 -4.11 -8.61
N GLY A 147 -4.99 -4.16 -8.38
CA GLY A 147 -6.01 -3.72 -9.32
C GLY A 147 -6.31 -2.24 -9.18
N GLU A 148 -7.33 -1.77 -9.91
CA GLU A 148 -7.74 -0.37 -9.89
C GLU A 148 -8.35 0.02 -8.53
N VAL A 149 -8.00 1.22 -8.06
CA VAL A 149 -8.62 1.79 -6.86
C VAL A 149 -10.09 2.07 -7.15
N SER A 150 -10.95 1.49 -6.32
CA SER A 150 -12.38 1.80 -6.31
C SER A 150 -12.76 2.40 -4.97
N PHE A 151 -13.86 3.13 -4.93
CA PHE A 151 -14.44 3.55 -3.66
C PHE A 151 -15.96 3.48 -3.67
N SER A 152 -16.53 3.30 -2.48
CA SER A 152 -17.96 3.38 -2.22
C SER A 152 -18.22 4.56 -1.29
N ALA A 153 -19.31 5.29 -1.54
CA ALA A 153 -19.74 6.40 -0.71
C ALA A 153 -21.22 6.22 -0.39
N PRO A 154 -21.61 6.03 0.88
CA PRO A 154 -23.02 6.03 1.24
C PRO A 154 -23.61 7.44 1.05
N GLN A 155 -24.92 7.54 0.89
CA GLN A 155 -25.59 8.84 0.73
C GLN A 155 -25.28 9.79 1.90
N SER A 156 -25.12 9.28 3.12
CA SER A 156 -24.76 10.05 4.32
C SER A 156 -23.37 10.69 4.24
N ALA A 157 -22.46 10.18 3.41
CA ALA A 157 -21.15 10.77 3.19
C ALA A 157 -21.19 12.00 2.26
N ILE A 158 -22.23 12.12 1.43
CA ILE A 158 -22.34 13.12 0.37
C ILE A 158 -23.06 14.36 0.90
N SER A 159 -22.40 15.51 0.79
CA SER A 159 -22.94 16.82 1.15
C SER A 159 -23.83 17.35 0.03
N THR A 160 -23.30 17.44 -1.20
CA THR A 160 -24.03 17.94 -2.36
C THR A 160 -23.69 17.17 -3.63
N PHE A 161 -24.65 17.17 -4.56
CA PHE A 161 -24.51 16.55 -5.88
C PHE A 161 -25.04 17.54 -6.92
N THR A 162 -24.16 18.00 -7.81
CA THR A 162 -24.48 19.02 -8.81
C THR A 162 -24.32 18.46 -10.21
N PHE A 163 -25.42 18.45 -10.98
CA PHE A 163 -25.40 18.07 -12.39
C PHE A 163 -25.27 19.30 -13.28
N LYS A 164 -24.30 19.28 -14.18
CA LYS A 164 -24.13 20.23 -15.29
C LYS A 164 -24.22 19.48 -16.62
N ALA A 165 -24.10 20.19 -17.74
CA ALA A 165 -24.29 19.59 -19.07
C ALA A 165 -23.40 18.36 -19.35
N PHE A 166 -22.12 18.43 -18.97
CA PHE A 166 -21.13 17.35 -19.17
C PHE A 166 -20.25 17.13 -17.94
N GLU A 167 -20.73 17.56 -16.76
CA GLU A 167 -19.97 17.48 -15.52
C GLU A 167 -20.90 17.09 -14.37
N VAL A 168 -20.38 16.22 -13.51
CA VAL A 168 -20.99 15.79 -12.27
C VAL A 168 -20.04 16.16 -11.13
N ASP A 169 -20.44 17.12 -10.30
CA ASP A 169 -19.66 17.59 -9.15
C ASP A 169 -20.27 17.07 -7.85
N ILE A 170 -19.47 16.32 -7.09
CA ILE A 170 -19.86 15.60 -5.88
C ILE A 170 -19.02 16.13 -4.74
N ASP A 171 -19.68 16.77 -3.78
CA ASP A 171 -19.05 17.26 -2.57
C ASP A 171 -19.23 16.26 -1.43
N ILE A 172 -18.12 15.79 -0.86
CA ILE A 172 -18.14 14.83 0.25
C ILE A 172 -18.10 15.58 1.58
N GLY A 173 -19.21 15.49 2.33
CA GLY A 173 -19.35 16.12 3.63
C GLY A 173 -18.73 15.31 4.77
N ASN A 174 -18.71 13.97 4.64
CA ASN A 174 -18.08 13.08 5.63
C ASN A 174 -17.16 12.05 4.95
N PRO A 175 -15.89 12.39 4.70
CA PRO A 175 -14.94 11.50 4.04
C PRO A 175 -14.69 10.20 4.80
N ASN A 176 -14.89 10.17 6.12
CA ASN A 176 -14.62 8.99 6.94
C ASN A 176 -15.57 7.82 6.63
N GLU A 177 -16.75 8.10 6.07
CA GLU A 177 -17.74 7.10 5.66
C GLU A 177 -17.45 6.48 4.28
N ILE A 178 -16.49 7.02 3.53
CA ILE A 178 -16.09 6.44 2.24
C ILE A 178 -15.28 5.17 2.46
N GLU A 179 -15.45 4.16 1.63
CA GLU A 179 -14.63 2.96 1.67
C GLU A 179 -13.77 2.90 0.40
N TYR A 180 -12.45 2.86 0.54
CA TYR A 180 -11.56 2.55 -0.58
C TYR A 180 -11.31 1.05 -0.63
N ARG A 181 -11.27 0.49 -1.83
CA ARG A 181 -10.84 -0.90 -2.09
C ARG A 181 -9.79 -0.91 -3.18
N ILE A 182 -8.73 -1.68 -2.95
CA ILE A 182 -7.72 -2.00 -3.96
C ILE A 182 -7.63 -3.53 -4.02
N PRO A 183 -8.29 -4.17 -5.00
CA PRO A 183 -8.27 -5.62 -5.12
C PRO A 183 -6.86 -6.11 -5.46
N ILE A 184 -6.49 -7.29 -4.98
CA ILE A 184 -5.28 -8.00 -5.38
C ILE A 184 -5.66 -9.03 -6.42
N LEU A 185 -5.07 -8.90 -7.61
CA LEU A 185 -5.34 -9.75 -8.76
C LEU A 185 -4.20 -10.76 -8.93
N ASP A 186 -4.54 -11.97 -9.36
CA ASP A 186 -3.55 -12.97 -9.80
C ASP A 186 -3.04 -12.68 -11.23
N LYS A 187 -2.16 -13.55 -11.73
CA LYS A 187 -1.63 -13.48 -13.11
C LYS A 187 -2.71 -13.46 -14.20
N ASP A 188 -3.85 -14.11 -13.94
CA ASP A 188 -4.96 -14.28 -14.88
C ASP A 188 -5.98 -13.14 -14.75
N GLY A 189 -5.79 -12.25 -13.76
CA GLY A 189 -6.64 -11.09 -13.49
C GLY A 189 -7.79 -11.38 -12.53
N ASN A 190 -7.82 -12.55 -11.88
CA ASN A 190 -8.84 -12.87 -10.89
C ASN A 190 -8.51 -12.21 -9.56
N GLU A 191 -9.49 -11.56 -8.93
CA GLU A 191 -9.38 -11.06 -7.56
C GLU A 191 -9.29 -12.21 -6.56
N PHE A 192 -8.31 -12.15 -5.65
CA PHE A 192 -8.17 -13.14 -4.57
C PHE A 192 -7.87 -12.53 -3.20
N GLY A 193 -7.86 -11.21 -3.07
CA GLY A 193 -7.64 -10.52 -1.80
C GLY A 193 -7.80 -9.01 -1.92
N GLU A 194 -7.61 -8.31 -0.80
CA GLU A 194 -7.73 -6.85 -0.69
C GLU A 194 -6.45 -6.28 -0.07
N ALA A 195 -5.96 -5.14 -0.58
CA ALA A 195 -4.65 -4.62 -0.21
C ALA A 195 -4.55 -4.12 1.24
N PHE A 196 -5.58 -3.45 1.78
CA PHE A 196 -5.60 -3.00 3.16
C PHE A 196 -5.69 -4.16 4.16
N GLU A 197 -6.44 -5.22 3.81
CA GLU A 197 -6.47 -6.45 4.60
C GLU A 197 -5.10 -7.14 4.62
N LEU A 198 -4.44 -7.22 3.45
CA LEU A 198 -3.09 -7.76 3.33
C LEU A 198 -2.09 -6.97 4.15
N ILE A 199 -2.14 -5.63 4.07
CA ILE A 199 -1.28 -4.73 4.86
C ILE A 199 -1.46 -5.01 6.35
N THR A 200 -2.70 -5.01 6.83
CA THR A 200 -3.02 -5.25 8.25
C THR A 200 -2.47 -6.61 8.70
N SER A 201 -2.75 -7.67 7.94
CA SER A 201 -2.30 -9.02 8.24
C SER A 201 -0.77 -9.15 8.25
N SER A 202 -0.11 -8.51 7.28
CA SER A 202 1.35 -8.53 7.16
C SER A 202 2.03 -7.80 8.31
N ILE A 203 1.48 -6.67 8.74
CA ILE A 203 1.99 -5.92 9.90
C ILE A 203 1.85 -6.76 11.17
N SER A 204 0.68 -7.34 11.43
CA SER A 204 0.48 -8.21 12.59
C SER A 204 1.42 -9.43 12.58
N GLY A 205 1.68 -10.02 11.41
CA GLY A 205 2.66 -11.09 11.25
C GLY A 205 4.08 -10.65 11.63
N LEU A 206 4.51 -9.47 11.19
CA LEU A 206 5.82 -8.91 11.53
C LEU A 206 5.94 -8.48 13.00
N GLU A 207 4.86 -7.97 13.60
CA GLU A 207 4.82 -7.64 15.03
C GLU A 207 4.96 -8.89 15.90
N LYS A 208 4.26 -9.97 15.53
CA LYS A 208 4.44 -11.26 16.19
C LYS A 208 5.88 -11.75 16.09
N LEU A 209 6.47 -11.70 14.89
CA LEU A 209 7.87 -12.10 14.68
C LEU A 209 8.83 -11.22 15.51
N ARG A 210 8.59 -9.91 15.59
CA ARG A 210 9.34 -8.99 16.46
C ARG A 210 9.28 -9.46 17.91
N ASP A 211 8.08 -9.73 18.41
CA ASP A 211 7.88 -10.12 19.82
C ASP A 211 8.55 -11.47 20.12
N ASP A 212 8.47 -12.43 19.20
CA ASP A 212 9.18 -13.71 19.28
C ASP A 212 10.70 -13.49 19.34
N ILE A 213 11.26 -12.63 18.47
CA ILE A 213 12.69 -12.28 18.47
C ILE A 213 13.11 -11.64 19.80
N GLU A 214 12.30 -10.72 20.34
CA GLU A 214 12.62 -10.04 21.59
C GLU A 214 12.49 -10.94 22.81
N GLY A 215 11.58 -11.92 22.78
CA GLY A 215 11.41 -12.92 23.84
C GLY A 215 12.53 -13.94 23.98
N ILE A 216 13.38 -14.11 22.95
CA ILE A 216 14.54 -15.00 23.00
C ILE A 216 15.60 -14.40 23.94
N LYS A 217 15.94 -15.14 25.00
CA LYS A 217 16.97 -14.81 25.99
C LYS A 217 18.34 -15.35 25.59
#